data_AF-A0A1J5N265-F1
#
_entry.id   AF-A0A1J5N265-F1
#
_cell.length_a   1.000
_cell.length_b   1.000
_cell.length_c   1.000
_cell.angle_alpha   90.00
_cell.angle_beta   90.00
_cell.angle_gamma   90.00
#
_symmetry.space_group_name_H-M   'P 1'
#
loop_
_entity.id
_entity.type
_entity.pdbx_description
1 polymer ?
#
loop_
_entity_poly.entity_id
_entity_poly.type
_entity_poly.pdbx_seq_one_letter_code
_entity_poly.pdbx_strand_id
1 'polypeptide(L)'
;MKQPLPITLSNDIVTLSPMTMTQVDEFYEAGKPDKIWQWTPPHKCKSLATATRWVETGLSAVERKEQVMFAIIDNATGRFVGSTRYLSIDVVNSTVEIGYTWINPDFQRTHINSNCKLLLLKHAFEELGAVRVQLRTHKRNQKSRNAISRLGMSFEGIFRHSVLLSTGEYRDTAMFSMVRDEWPSAKQRLEARIAGAKTPKEQPVCDISDAAAELIAEQPLAQIMIASNDNLIDQIIYLPLQLDRARRVLTGHMSVENKLAWLLDNSPSVTVVFDGGDNYVSPLVHQKQLVPTWNYRRLHISGQFSFLAASKNEETIKSQVLQFERDAWRYEQQSERLMTTMLTQIRCFEIAIDRLEIHQKLSAKKPMALREAIAKELVADGQLSLAKAHLES
;
A
#
# COMPACT_ATOMS: atom_id res chain seq x y z
N MET A 1 1.75 25.69 -18.49
CA MET A 1 2.56 25.82 -17.26
C MET A 1 3.77 26.69 -17.58
N LYS A 2 4.50 27.23 -16.59
CA LYS A 2 5.80 27.88 -16.84
C LYS A 2 6.85 26.83 -17.18
N GLN A 3 7.81 27.19 -18.03
CA GLN A 3 8.97 26.35 -18.32
C GLN A 3 9.77 26.12 -17.02
N PRO A 4 10.00 24.87 -16.58
CA PRO A 4 10.90 24.59 -15.48
C PRO A 4 12.33 25.10 -15.79
N LEU A 5 12.96 25.75 -14.81
CA LEU A 5 14.33 26.26 -14.88
C LEU A 5 15.23 25.52 -13.88
N PRO A 6 16.55 25.48 -14.10
CA PRO A 6 17.51 24.91 -13.16
C PRO A 6 17.72 25.83 -11.95
N ILE A 7 16.78 25.78 -11.00
CA ILE A 7 16.82 26.52 -9.74
C ILE A 7 17.03 25.58 -8.55
N THR A 8 17.61 26.08 -7.46
CA THR A 8 17.73 25.28 -6.24
C THR A 8 16.39 25.19 -5.51
N LEU A 9 15.99 23.98 -5.11
CA LEU A 9 14.84 23.73 -4.22
C LEU A 9 15.36 23.11 -2.92
N SER A 10 15.00 23.65 -1.76
CA SER A 10 15.52 23.16 -0.48
C SER A 10 14.48 23.16 0.64
N ASN A 11 14.68 22.28 1.62
CA ASN A 11 14.09 22.34 2.96
C ASN A 11 15.15 21.93 3.99
N ASP A 12 14.76 21.67 5.24
CA ASP A 12 15.71 21.36 6.31
C ASP A 12 16.48 20.04 6.09
N ILE A 13 15.91 19.09 5.34
CA ILE A 13 16.47 17.74 5.17
C ILE A 13 17.29 17.62 3.88
N VAL A 14 16.78 18.18 2.78
CA VAL A 14 17.40 17.99 1.45
C VAL A 14 17.53 19.30 0.70
N THR A 15 18.58 19.35 -0.13
CA THR A 15 18.73 20.37 -1.17
C THR A 15 18.79 19.69 -2.53
N LEU A 16 17.92 20.12 -3.45
CA LEU A 16 17.96 19.80 -4.86
C LEU A 16 18.68 20.94 -5.58
N SER A 17 19.98 20.79 -5.81
CA SER A 17 20.77 21.79 -6.54
C SER A 17 20.81 21.45 -8.03
N PRO A 18 20.84 22.43 -8.94
CA PRO A 18 21.11 22.18 -10.34
C PRO A 18 22.41 21.38 -10.53
N MET A 19 22.33 20.29 -11.29
CA MET A 19 23.50 19.45 -11.57
C MET A 19 24.49 20.20 -12.47
N THR A 20 25.78 20.02 -12.21
CA THR A 20 26.87 20.55 -13.06
C THR A 20 27.95 19.49 -13.30
N MET A 21 28.85 19.75 -14.25
CA MET A 21 29.97 18.84 -14.55
C MET A 21 30.99 18.71 -13.41
N THR A 22 31.06 19.66 -12.48
CA THR A 22 31.99 19.59 -11.34
C THR A 22 31.58 18.53 -10.32
N GLN A 23 30.33 18.05 -10.38
CA GLN A 23 29.76 17.06 -9.45
C GLN A 23 29.79 15.63 -9.99
N VAL A 24 30.49 15.38 -11.11
CA VAL A 24 30.54 14.06 -11.76
C VAL A 24 31.20 13.01 -10.87
N ASP A 25 32.26 13.38 -10.14
CA ASP A 25 32.92 12.47 -9.19
C ASP A 25 31.97 12.08 -8.06
N GLU A 26 31.25 13.05 -7.48
CA GLU A 26 30.26 12.80 -6.43
C GLU A 26 29.09 11.93 -6.93
N PHE A 27 28.61 12.20 -8.15
CA PHE A 27 27.59 11.39 -8.82
C PHE A 27 28.05 9.95 -8.99
N TYR A 28 29.29 9.75 -9.45
CA TYR A 28 29.89 8.43 -9.62
C TYR A 28 29.99 7.70 -8.27
N GLU A 29 30.57 8.34 -7.25
CA GLU A 29 30.77 7.78 -5.92
C GLU A 29 29.44 7.35 -5.27
N ALA A 30 28.43 8.23 -5.27
CA ALA A 30 27.12 7.91 -4.72
C ALA A 30 26.39 6.81 -5.52
N GLY A 31 26.66 6.72 -6.83
CA GLY A 31 26.03 5.78 -7.75
C GLY A 31 26.72 4.42 -7.87
N LYS A 32 27.86 4.18 -7.23
CA LYS A 32 28.61 2.90 -7.33
C LYS A 32 27.80 1.62 -7.06
N PRO A 33 26.87 1.57 -6.08
CA PRO A 33 26.20 0.31 -5.75
C PRO A 33 25.31 -0.24 -6.88
N ASP A 34 25.61 -1.47 -7.34
CA ASP A 34 24.91 -2.13 -8.46
C ASP A 34 23.39 -2.17 -8.33
N LYS A 35 22.89 -2.39 -7.10
CA LYS A 35 21.45 -2.51 -6.81
C LYS A 35 20.62 -1.27 -7.16
N ILE A 36 21.25 -0.11 -7.37
CA ILE A 36 20.59 1.10 -7.86
C ILE A 36 20.09 0.89 -9.30
N TRP A 37 20.87 0.20 -10.13
CA TRP A 37 20.72 0.19 -11.58
C TRP A 37 19.99 -1.03 -12.13
N GLN A 38 19.54 -1.94 -11.26
CA GLN A 38 18.80 -3.16 -11.61
C GLN A 38 17.69 -2.92 -12.66
N TRP A 39 16.96 -1.80 -12.55
CA TRP A 39 15.83 -1.47 -13.43
C TRP A 39 16.14 -0.42 -14.49
N THR A 40 17.38 0.06 -14.55
CA THR A 40 17.85 1.08 -15.50
C THR A 40 19.17 0.64 -16.15
N PRO A 41 19.22 -0.53 -16.83
CA PRO A 41 20.42 -0.94 -17.53
C PRO A 41 20.75 0.01 -18.71
N PRO A 42 22.03 0.15 -19.07
CA PRO A 42 23.20 -0.41 -18.41
C PRO A 42 23.54 0.37 -17.12
N HIS A 43 24.37 -0.22 -16.24
CA HIS A 43 24.85 0.41 -15.01
C HIS A 43 25.54 1.76 -15.30
N LYS A 44 24.94 2.87 -14.86
CA LYS A 44 25.37 4.23 -15.26
C LYS A 44 26.63 4.70 -14.55
N CYS A 45 26.93 4.14 -13.39
CA CYS A 45 28.14 4.46 -12.61
C CYS A 45 29.13 3.29 -12.57
N LYS A 46 29.28 2.53 -13.67
CA LYS A 46 30.19 1.37 -13.69
C LYS A 46 31.64 1.84 -13.68
N SER A 47 31.90 2.98 -14.32
CA SER A 47 33.15 3.72 -14.24
C SER A 47 32.86 5.23 -14.22
N LEU A 48 33.86 6.01 -13.85
CA LEU A 48 33.78 7.47 -13.93
C LEU A 48 33.45 7.93 -15.36
N ALA A 49 34.00 7.27 -16.38
CA ALA A 49 33.70 7.57 -17.79
C ALA A 49 32.22 7.33 -18.15
N THR A 50 31.58 6.26 -17.65
CA THR A 50 30.15 6.04 -17.89
C THR A 50 29.28 7.05 -17.16
N ALA A 51 29.68 7.45 -15.94
CA ALA A 51 28.98 8.46 -15.16
C ALA A 51 29.09 9.84 -15.84
N THR A 52 30.29 10.22 -16.28
CA THR A 52 30.56 11.45 -17.03
C THR A 52 29.64 11.56 -18.24
N ARG A 53 29.62 10.53 -19.10
CA ARG A 53 28.76 10.50 -20.28
C ARG A 53 27.27 10.64 -19.95
N TRP A 54 26.83 10.04 -18.85
CA TRP A 54 25.44 10.12 -18.41
C TRP A 54 25.05 11.53 -17.94
N VAL A 55 25.96 12.21 -17.23
CA VAL A 55 25.78 13.59 -16.80
C VAL A 55 25.80 14.52 -18.00
N GLU A 56 26.78 14.42 -18.90
CA GLU A 56 26.85 15.18 -20.17
C GLU A 56 25.55 15.06 -20.97
N THR A 57 25.08 13.83 -21.21
CA THR A 57 23.82 13.59 -21.93
C THR A 57 22.63 14.28 -21.26
N GLY A 58 22.59 14.27 -19.92
CA GLY A 58 21.57 14.97 -19.14
C GLY A 58 21.66 16.48 -19.30
N LEU A 59 22.87 17.05 -19.17
CA LEU A 59 23.10 18.49 -19.27
C LEU A 59 22.83 19.04 -20.67
N SER A 60 23.16 18.31 -21.73
CA SER A 60 22.77 18.68 -23.09
C SER A 60 21.24 18.76 -23.25
N ALA A 61 20.47 17.91 -22.56
CA ALA A 61 19.01 18.00 -22.55
C ALA A 61 18.49 19.19 -21.71
N VAL A 62 19.23 19.60 -20.68
CA VAL A 62 18.97 20.84 -19.92
C VAL A 62 19.19 22.07 -20.80
N GLU A 63 20.27 22.13 -21.58
CA GLU A 63 20.54 23.22 -22.53
C GLU A 63 19.42 23.38 -23.56
N ARG A 64 18.83 22.26 -24.02
CA ARG A 64 17.66 22.25 -24.91
C ARG A 64 16.33 22.50 -24.20
N LYS A 65 16.32 22.73 -22.88
CA LYS A 65 15.13 22.93 -22.02
C LYS A 65 14.16 21.74 -22.01
N GLU A 66 14.63 20.56 -22.38
CA GLU A 66 13.85 19.30 -22.38
C GLU A 66 13.82 18.66 -20.99
N GLN A 67 14.82 18.97 -20.15
CA GLN A 67 14.98 18.44 -18.81
C GLN A 67 15.46 19.52 -17.84
N VAL A 68 15.27 19.26 -16.54
CA VAL A 68 16.02 19.93 -15.48
C VAL A 68 16.62 18.83 -14.62
N MET A 69 17.95 18.85 -14.43
CA MET A 69 18.66 17.83 -13.70
C MET A 69 19.13 18.37 -12.34
N PHE A 70 18.79 17.64 -11.28
CA PHE A 70 19.15 17.98 -9.91
C PHE A 70 20.11 16.96 -9.31
N ALA A 71 21.10 17.45 -8.57
CA ALA A 71 21.80 16.70 -7.55
C ALA A 71 20.94 16.69 -6.27
N ILE A 72 20.88 15.56 -5.58
CA ILE A 72 20.23 15.42 -4.28
C ILE A 72 21.32 15.48 -3.22
N ILE A 73 21.31 16.54 -2.41
CA ILE A 73 22.23 16.74 -1.30
C ILE A 73 21.47 16.48 0.00
N ASP A 74 22.02 15.61 0.86
CA ASP A 74 21.56 15.45 2.23
C ASP A 74 22.14 16.56 3.09
N ASN A 75 21.29 17.43 3.64
CA ASN A 75 21.76 18.62 4.36
C ASN A 75 22.46 18.28 5.68
N ALA A 76 22.12 17.14 6.31
CA ALA A 76 22.72 16.73 7.57
C ALA A 76 24.21 16.37 7.41
N THR A 77 24.56 15.71 6.30
CA THR A 77 25.94 15.29 6.03
C THR A 77 26.66 16.16 5.00
N GLY A 78 25.93 17.01 4.27
CA GLY A 78 26.45 17.78 3.13
C GLY A 78 26.81 16.92 1.91
N ARG A 79 26.45 15.62 1.91
CA ARG A 79 26.87 14.68 0.86
C ARG A 79 25.92 14.69 -0.33
N PHE A 80 26.48 14.50 -1.52
CA PHE A 80 25.72 14.06 -2.69
C PHE A 80 25.20 12.63 -2.45
N VAL A 81 23.89 12.43 -2.51
CA VAL A 81 23.26 11.15 -2.22
C VAL A 81 22.42 10.60 -3.38
N GLY A 82 22.27 11.35 -4.48
CA GLY A 82 21.49 10.87 -5.62
C GLY A 82 21.22 11.95 -6.65
N SER A 83 20.38 11.62 -7.63
CA SER A 83 19.95 12.57 -8.65
C SER A 83 18.48 12.34 -9.01
N THR A 84 17.82 13.38 -9.47
CA THR A 84 16.44 13.36 -9.96
C THR A 84 16.27 14.41 -11.06
N ARG A 85 15.22 14.29 -11.87
CA ARG A 85 14.99 15.21 -12.99
C ARG A 85 13.52 15.56 -13.16
N TYR A 86 13.26 16.77 -13.64
CA TYR A 86 12.13 17.00 -14.53
C TYR A 86 12.51 16.59 -15.94
N LEU A 87 11.60 15.90 -16.64
CA LEU A 87 11.75 15.49 -18.04
C LEU A 87 10.37 15.43 -18.69
N SER A 88 10.33 15.08 -19.98
CA SER A 88 9.07 14.99 -20.75
C SER A 88 8.22 16.27 -20.56
N ILE A 89 8.89 17.43 -20.54
CA ILE A 89 8.27 18.72 -20.23
C ILE A 89 7.36 19.11 -21.40
N ASP A 90 6.08 19.32 -21.11
CA ASP A 90 5.10 19.82 -22.07
C ASP A 90 4.44 21.08 -21.52
N VAL A 91 4.99 22.23 -21.91
CA VAL A 91 4.53 23.55 -21.48
C VAL A 91 3.08 23.83 -21.92
N VAL A 92 2.73 23.40 -23.14
CA VAL A 92 1.44 23.64 -23.78
C VAL A 92 0.35 22.87 -23.04
N ASN A 93 0.54 21.56 -22.85
CA ASN A 93 -0.41 20.71 -22.12
C ASN A 93 -0.26 20.82 -20.60
N SER A 94 0.69 21.63 -20.12
CA SER A 94 0.94 21.85 -18.69
C SER A 94 1.28 20.57 -17.94
N THR A 95 2.08 19.68 -18.55
CA THR A 95 2.47 18.39 -17.98
C THR A 95 3.99 18.30 -17.81
N VAL A 96 4.41 17.56 -16.78
CA VAL A 96 5.82 17.27 -16.55
C VAL A 96 5.99 15.88 -15.94
N GLU A 97 7.08 15.20 -16.29
CA GLU A 97 7.46 13.96 -15.63
C GLU A 97 8.53 14.23 -14.57
N ILE A 98 8.43 13.55 -13.43
CA ILE A 98 9.53 13.43 -12.48
C ILE A 98 10.13 12.04 -12.65
N GLY A 99 11.42 11.97 -12.97
CA GLY A 99 12.05 10.70 -13.30
C GLY A 99 13.54 10.69 -13.00
N TYR A 100 14.21 9.68 -13.55
CA TYR A 100 15.65 9.44 -13.33
C TYR A 100 16.07 9.53 -11.86
N THR A 101 15.15 9.21 -10.95
CA THR A 101 15.37 9.36 -9.51
C THR A 101 16.09 8.12 -9.02
N TRP A 102 17.30 8.31 -8.54
CA TRP A 102 18.06 7.29 -7.85
C TRP A 102 18.71 7.91 -6.61
N ILE A 103 18.78 7.11 -5.55
CA ILE A 103 19.32 7.51 -4.25
C ILE A 103 20.27 6.40 -3.79
N ASN A 104 21.42 6.78 -3.27
CA ASN A 104 22.38 5.87 -2.70
C ASN A 104 21.70 5.01 -1.61
N PRO A 105 21.90 3.69 -1.61
CA PRO A 105 21.29 2.75 -0.69
C PRO A 105 21.33 3.11 0.79
N ASP A 106 22.40 3.73 1.26
CA ASP A 106 22.57 4.10 2.67
C ASP A 106 21.57 5.18 3.08
N PHE A 107 21.03 5.91 2.10
CA PHE A 107 20.02 6.94 2.25
C PHE A 107 18.63 6.50 1.79
N GLN A 108 18.46 5.23 1.38
CA GLN A 108 17.14 4.69 1.05
C GLN A 108 16.37 4.32 2.31
N ARG A 109 15.03 4.38 2.25
CA ARG A 109 14.13 4.20 3.42
C ARG A 109 14.35 5.23 4.54
N THR A 110 15.03 6.34 4.22
CA THR A 110 15.07 7.55 5.04
C THR A 110 14.03 8.57 4.53
N HIS A 111 14.05 9.78 5.08
CA HIS A 111 13.19 10.90 4.66
C HIS A 111 13.63 11.56 3.34
N ILE A 112 14.80 11.22 2.77
CA ILE A 112 15.36 11.90 1.58
C ILE A 112 14.38 11.94 0.40
N ASN A 113 13.88 10.76 -0.04
CA ASN A 113 13.01 10.71 -1.21
C ASN A 113 11.68 11.46 -0.99
N SER A 114 11.07 11.31 0.19
CA SER A 114 9.81 11.99 0.50
C SER A 114 9.95 13.50 0.45
N ASN A 115 11.03 14.06 1.02
CA ASN A 115 11.33 15.49 0.94
C ASN A 115 11.62 15.95 -0.49
N CYS A 116 12.41 15.18 -1.25
CA CYS A 116 12.66 15.49 -2.67
C CYS A 116 11.35 15.57 -3.47
N LYS A 117 10.45 14.61 -3.28
CA LYS A 117 9.17 14.57 -3.99
C LYS A 117 8.24 15.69 -3.55
N LEU A 118 8.23 16.06 -2.26
CA LEU A 118 7.48 17.21 -1.78
C LEU A 118 7.94 18.50 -2.49
N LEU A 119 9.25 18.77 -2.52
CA LEU A 119 9.82 19.95 -3.19
C LEU A 119 9.46 19.99 -4.68
N LEU A 120 9.65 18.88 -5.40
CA LEU A 120 9.38 18.81 -6.83
C LEU A 120 7.88 18.91 -7.17
N LEU A 121 7.01 18.27 -6.39
CA LEU A 121 5.57 18.33 -6.64
C LEU A 121 5.02 19.71 -6.30
N LYS A 122 5.48 20.30 -5.18
CA LYS A 122 5.12 21.66 -4.77
C LYS A 122 5.49 22.67 -5.84
N HIS A 123 6.74 22.67 -6.30
CA HIS A 123 7.20 23.57 -7.35
C HIS A 123 6.42 23.34 -8.67
N ALA A 124 6.19 22.08 -9.06
CA ALA A 124 5.46 21.77 -10.29
C ALA A 124 4.00 22.27 -10.27
N PHE A 125 3.25 22.02 -9.20
CA PHE A 125 1.84 22.40 -9.13
C PHE A 125 1.63 23.86 -8.74
N GLU A 126 2.36 24.36 -7.74
CA GLU A 126 2.10 25.68 -7.14
C GLU A 126 2.81 26.82 -7.87
N GLU A 127 4.03 26.60 -8.38
CA GLU A 127 4.84 27.68 -8.96
C GLU A 127 4.85 27.66 -10.49
N LEU A 128 4.99 26.47 -11.07
CA LEU A 128 4.96 26.28 -12.52
C LEU A 128 3.52 26.18 -13.06
N GLY A 129 2.55 25.79 -12.25
CA GLY A 129 1.16 25.64 -12.68
C GLY A 129 0.92 24.42 -13.56
N ALA A 130 1.62 23.31 -13.31
CA ALA A 130 1.30 22.03 -13.93
C ALA A 130 -0.17 21.64 -13.65
N VAL A 131 -0.83 21.03 -14.63
CA VAL A 131 -2.14 20.37 -14.43
C VAL A 131 -1.96 18.90 -14.11
N ARG A 132 -0.81 18.34 -14.49
CA ARG A 132 -0.49 16.92 -14.38
C ARG A 132 1.00 16.70 -14.18
N VAL A 133 1.34 15.89 -13.18
CA VAL A 133 2.69 15.35 -12.98
C VAL A 133 2.65 13.84 -13.15
N GLN A 134 3.56 13.28 -13.95
CA GLN A 134 3.63 11.84 -14.20
C GLN A 134 4.93 11.22 -13.68
N LEU A 135 4.88 9.95 -13.26
CA LEU A 135 6.05 9.16 -12.88
C LEU A 135 6.01 7.82 -13.62
N ARG A 136 7.18 7.37 -14.09
CA ARG A 136 7.34 6.12 -14.83
C ARG A 136 8.32 5.20 -14.13
N THR A 137 8.06 3.91 -14.18
CA THR A 137 9.00 2.89 -13.69
C THR A 137 8.84 1.57 -14.42
N HIS A 138 9.84 0.68 -14.30
CA HIS A 138 9.76 -0.67 -14.84
C HIS A 138 8.57 -1.44 -14.22
N LYS A 139 7.80 -2.22 -14.99
CA LYS A 139 6.60 -2.92 -14.46
C LYS A 139 6.87 -3.78 -13.21
N ARG A 140 8.05 -4.40 -13.17
CA ARG A 140 8.53 -5.26 -12.06
C ARG A 140 9.24 -4.50 -10.93
N ASN A 141 9.49 -3.19 -11.06
CA ASN A 141 10.12 -2.39 -10.01
C ASN A 141 9.10 -2.02 -8.94
N GLN A 142 8.70 -3.01 -8.15
CA GLN A 142 7.65 -2.85 -7.16
C GLN A 142 8.01 -1.79 -6.12
N LYS A 143 9.29 -1.70 -5.72
CA LYS A 143 9.78 -0.67 -4.79
C LYS A 143 9.42 0.75 -5.25
N SER A 144 9.69 1.07 -6.52
CA SER A 144 9.36 2.38 -7.08
C SER A 144 7.85 2.55 -7.24
N ARG A 145 7.13 1.54 -7.74
CA ARG A 145 5.66 1.57 -7.86
C ARG A 145 4.99 1.92 -6.53
N ASN A 146 5.42 1.27 -5.44
CA ASN A 146 4.89 1.56 -4.10
C ASN A 146 5.26 2.95 -3.61
N ALA A 147 6.49 3.41 -3.87
CA ALA A 147 6.93 4.74 -3.48
C ALA A 147 6.07 5.81 -4.20
N ILE A 148 5.73 5.57 -5.46
CA ILE A 148 4.85 6.42 -6.26
C ILE A 148 3.41 6.40 -5.70
N SER A 149 2.83 5.21 -5.47
CA SER A 149 1.48 5.10 -4.90
C SER A 149 1.37 5.79 -3.53
N ARG A 150 2.42 5.73 -2.70
CA ARG A 150 2.46 6.41 -1.39
C ARG A 150 2.46 7.94 -1.47
N LEU A 151 2.86 8.52 -2.60
CA LEU A 151 2.71 9.95 -2.85
C LEU A 151 1.24 10.32 -3.11
N GLY A 152 0.36 9.33 -3.32
CA GLY A 152 -1.02 9.54 -3.72
C GLY A 152 -1.20 9.63 -5.23
N MET A 153 -0.25 9.11 -6.02
CA MET A 153 -0.36 9.08 -7.47
C MET A 153 -1.21 7.90 -7.94
N SER A 154 -2.10 8.15 -8.89
CA SER A 154 -2.97 7.17 -9.53
C SER A 154 -2.21 6.38 -10.60
N PHE A 155 -2.42 5.06 -10.67
CA PHE A 155 -1.86 4.22 -11.72
C PHE A 155 -2.75 4.25 -12.96
N GLU A 156 -2.16 4.30 -14.14
CA GLU A 156 -2.91 4.46 -15.40
C GLU A 156 -2.73 3.31 -16.37
N GLY A 157 -1.74 2.45 -16.15
CA GLY A 157 -1.54 1.26 -16.97
C GLY A 157 -0.09 0.87 -17.21
N ILE A 158 0.06 -0.17 -18.03
CA ILE A 158 1.35 -0.71 -18.46
C ILE A 158 1.52 -0.52 -19.96
N PHE A 159 2.54 0.22 -20.35
CA PHE A 159 2.93 0.38 -21.74
C PHE A 159 3.86 -0.79 -22.07
N ARG A 160 3.34 -1.76 -22.86
CA ARG A 160 4.06 -2.98 -23.23
C ARG A 160 5.15 -2.66 -24.26
N HIS A 161 6.34 -3.24 -24.07
CA HIS A 161 7.51 -3.08 -24.94
C HIS A 161 7.86 -1.61 -25.25
N SER A 162 7.58 -0.73 -24.29
CA SER A 162 7.70 0.73 -24.44
C SER A 162 9.11 1.28 -24.62
N VAL A 163 10.14 0.53 -24.19
CA VAL A 163 11.54 0.98 -24.23
C VAL A 163 12.42 -0.20 -24.63
N LEU A 164 13.25 -0.01 -25.65
CA LEU A 164 14.34 -0.91 -25.98
C LEU A 164 15.53 -0.62 -25.06
N LEU A 165 15.96 -1.61 -24.28
CA LEU A 165 17.12 -1.50 -23.40
C LEU A 165 18.41 -1.74 -24.19
N SER A 166 19.55 -1.25 -23.66
CA SER A 166 20.86 -1.52 -24.27
C SER A 166 21.24 -3.00 -24.30
N THR A 167 20.54 -3.84 -23.54
CA THR A 167 20.69 -5.30 -23.53
C THR A 167 20.02 -5.97 -24.73
N GLY A 168 19.22 -5.23 -25.52
CA GLY A 168 18.38 -5.78 -26.59
C GLY A 168 16.99 -6.21 -26.12
N GLU A 169 16.73 -6.22 -24.82
CA GLU A 169 15.43 -6.58 -24.26
C GLU A 169 14.44 -5.40 -24.30
N TYR A 170 13.16 -5.71 -24.45
CA TYR A 170 12.08 -4.73 -24.36
C TYR A 170 11.54 -4.62 -22.93
N ARG A 171 11.44 -3.37 -22.46
CA ARG A 171 10.91 -3.02 -21.15
C ARG A 171 9.44 -2.58 -21.23
N ASP A 172 8.64 -3.16 -20.35
CA ASP A 172 7.31 -2.67 -20.01
C ASP A 172 7.39 -1.56 -18.95
N THR A 173 6.71 -0.44 -19.22
CA THR A 173 6.70 0.73 -18.33
C THR A 173 5.35 0.86 -17.63
N ALA A 174 5.37 0.93 -16.31
CA ALA A 174 4.23 1.29 -15.48
C ALA A 174 4.09 2.82 -15.42
N MET A 175 2.88 3.31 -15.65
CA MET A 175 2.55 4.74 -15.66
C MET A 175 1.74 5.13 -14.43
N PHE A 176 2.13 6.23 -13.80
CA PHE A 176 1.37 6.86 -12.72
C PHE A 176 1.27 8.37 -12.95
N SER A 177 0.23 8.98 -12.40
CA SER A 177 0.01 10.42 -12.49
C SER A 177 -0.62 10.99 -11.23
N MET A 178 -0.51 12.31 -11.10
CA MET A 178 -1.27 13.11 -10.16
C MET A 178 -1.74 14.34 -10.93
N VAL A 179 -3.02 14.67 -10.79
CA VAL A 179 -3.58 15.90 -11.35
C VAL A 179 -3.66 17.00 -10.30
N ARG A 180 -3.79 18.25 -10.76
CA ARG A 180 -3.80 19.44 -9.90
C ARG A 180 -4.80 19.34 -8.73
N ASP A 181 -5.99 18.80 -8.98
CA ASP A 181 -7.06 18.75 -7.97
C ASP A 181 -6.75 17.74 -6.84
N GLU A 182 -5.88 16.77 -7.10
CA GLU A 182 -5.42 15.78 -6.10
C GLU A 182 -4.28 16.33 -5.23
N TRP A 183 -3.56 17.37 -5.70
CA TRP A 183 -2.36 17.90 -5.06
C TRP A 183 -2.58 18.38 -3.61
N PRO A 184 -3.60 19.20 -3.28
CA PRO A 184 -3.77 19.70 -1.91
C PRO A 184 -3.86 18.58 -0.86
N SER A 185 -4.62 17.53 -1.19
CA SER A 185 -4.80 16.36 -0.31
C SER A 185 -3.51 15.52 -0.23
N ALA A 186 -2.81 15.34 -1.36
CA ALA A 186 -1.54 14.63 -1.39
C ALA A 186 -0.43 15.35 -0.61
N LYS A 187 -0.35 16.68 -0.74
CA LYS A 187 0.57 17.55 -0.01
C LYS A 187 0.39 17.39 1.50
N GLN A 188 -0.83 17.54 2.00
CA GLN A 188 -1.13 17.41 3.42
C GLN A 188 -0.69 16.05 3.98
N ARG A 189 -0.99 14.95 3.27
CA ARG A 189 -0.54 13.60 3.66
C ARG A 189 0.99 13.46 3.65
N LEU A 190 1.65 14.05 2.66
CA LEU A 190 3.09 13.98 2.51
C LEU A 190 3.82 14.78 3.59
N GLU A 191 3.35 15.99 3.90
CA GLU A 191 3.84 16.85 4.98
C GLU A 191 3.67 16.19 6.35
N ALA A 192 2.48 15.65 6.65
CA ALA A 192 2.23 14.92 7.90
C ALA A 192 3.19 13.74 8.07
N ARG A 193 3.42 12.97 7.00
CA ARG A 193 4.36 11.84 7.01
C ARG A 193 5.80 12.29 7.23
N ILE A 194 6.23 13.40 6.62
CA ILE A 194 7.58 13.94 6.80
C ILE A 194 7.78 14.43 8.23
N ALA A 195 6.78 15.08 8.82
CA ALA A 195 6.81 15.56 10.20
C ALA A 195 6.79 14.43 11.24
N GLY A 196 6.71 13.16 10.83
CA GLY A 196 6.54 12.04 11.75
C GLY A 196 5.19 12.04 12.47
N ALA A 197 4.26 12.91 12.07
CA ALA A 197 2.92 12.93 12.60
C ALA A 197 2.22 11.65 12.14
N LYS A 198 1.86 10.77 13.10
CA LYS A 198 0.73 9.88 12.89
C LYS A 198 -0.44 10.81 12.59
N THR A 199 -1.05 10.68 11.41
CA THR A 199 -2.24 11.46 11.04
C THR A 199 -3.17 11.47 12.26
N PRO A 200 -3.56 12.64 12.81
CA PRO A 200 -4.51 12.68 13.91
C PRO A 200 -5.80 12.05 13.39
N LYS A 201 -6.08 10.84 13.84
CA LYS A 201 -7.38 10.24 13.61
C LYS A 201 -8.23 10.62 14.80
N GLU A 202 -9.09 11.60 14.63
CA GLU A 202 -10.41 11.46 15.23
C GLU A 202 -10.99 10.16 14.65
N GLN A 203 -10.82 9.06 15.39
CA GLN A 203 -11.54 7.84 15.08
C GLN A 203 -13.01 8.17 15.34
N PRO A 204 -13.89 8.14 14.33
CA PRO A 204 -15.30 8.09 14.62
C PRO A 204 -15.52 6.90 15.57
N VAL A 205 -16.28 7.12 16.64
CA VAL A 205 -16.66 6.06 17.57
C VAL A 205 -17.55 5.09 16.79
N CYS A 206 -16.94 4.05 16.21
CA CYS A 206 -17.66 2.94 15.61
C CYS A 206 -17.94 1.93 16.71
N ASP A 207 -19.18 1.85 17.18
CA ASP A 207 -19.59 0.79 18.09
C ASP A 207 -19.62 -0.55 17.33
N ILE A 208 -18.90 -1.53 17.88
CA ILE A 208 -18.87 -2.89 17.34
C ILE A 208 -20.07 -3.62 17.92
N SER A 209 -21.08 -3.88 17.08
CA SER A 209 -22.30 -4.58 17.47
C SER A 209 -22.02 -6.05 17.82
N ASP A 210 -22.88 -6.65 18.65
CA ASP A 210 -22.75 -8.07 19.01
C ASP A 210 -22.86 -8.96 17.76
N ALA A 211 -23.75 -8.61 16.82
CA ALA A 211 -23.88 -9.31 15.54
C ALA A 211 -22.60 -9.29 14.69
N ALA A 212 -21.82 -8.19 14.73
CA ALA A 212 -20.54 -8.13 14.02
C ALA A 212 -19.46 -8.97 14.74
N ALA A 213 -19.44 -8.94 16.08
CA ALA A 213 -18.52 -9.74 16.87
C ALA A 213 -18.78 -11.25 16.71
N GLU A 214 -20.04 -11.67 16.69
CA GLU A 214 -20.46 -13.07 16.43
C GLU A 214 -19.98 -13.55 15.06
N LEU A 215 -20.16 -12.76 14.00
CA LEU A 215 -19.69 -13.11 12.66
C LEU A 215 -18.19 -13.34 12.59
N ILE A 216 -17.39 -12.49 13.27
CA ILE A 216 -15.93 -12.65 13.33
C ILE A 216 -15.55 -13.91 14.11
N ALA A 217 -16.26 -14.21 15.20
CA ALA A 217 -15.96 -15.36 16.04
C ALA A 217 -16.30 -16.70 15.36
N GLU A 218 -17.43 -16.76 14.63
CA GLU A 218 -17.88 -17.98 13.95
C GLU A 218 -17.04 -18.31 12.70
N GLN A 219 -16.64 -17.30 11.94
CA GLN A 219 -15.90 -17.44 10.68
C GLN A 219 -14.69 -16.48 10.66
N PRO A 220 -13.64 -16.79 11.43
CA PRO A 220 -12.52 -15.86 11.66
C PRO A 220 -11.61 -15.65 10.44
N LEU A 221 -11.72 -16.48 9.40
CA LEU A 221 -10.94 -16.33 8.17
C LEU A 221 -11.47 -15.14 7.36
N ALA A 222 -10.71 -14.06 7.34
CA ALA A 222 -11.07 -12.83 6.66
C ALA A 222 -10.40 -12.71 5.29
N GLN A 223 -11.09 -12.07 4.35
CA GLN A 223 -10.52 -11.59 3.10
C GLN A 223 -10.06 -10.14 3.31
N ILE A 224 -8.76 -9.90 3.21
CA ILE A 224 -8.15 -8.57 3.37
C ILE A 224 -7.81 -8.06 1.97
N MET A 225 -8.51 -7.01 1.55
CA MET A 225 -8.29 -6.29 0.31
C MET A 225 -7.42 -5.08 0.62
N ILE A 226 -6.24 -5.04 0.00
CA ILE A 226 -5.31 -3.93 0.15
C ILE A 226 -5.57 -2.93 -0.96
N ALA A 227 -5.90 -1.69 -0.62
CA ALA A 227 -6.06 -0.65 -1.61
C ALA A 227 -4.70 -0.35 -2.26
N SER A 228 -4.45 -0.92 -3.43
CA SER A 228 -3.37 -0.48 -4.30
C SER A 228 -3.95 0.01 -5.62
N ASN A 229 -3.47 1.19 -6.03
CA ASN A 229 -3.86 1.81 -7.28
C ASN A 229 -3.52 0.93 -8.50
N ASP A 230 -2.74 -0.16 -8.35
CA ASP A 230 -2.29 -0.95 -9.49
C ASP A 230 -3.21 -2.05 -10.00
N ASN A 231 -4.44 -2.18 -9.50
CA ASN A 231 -5.48 -3.10 -10.01
C ASN A 231 -5.01 -4.55 -10.23
N LEU A 232 -4.06 -5.03 -9.44
CA LEU A 232 -3.56 -6.41 -9.53
C LEU A 232 -4.40 -7.32 -8.62
N ILE A 233 -4.76 -8.51 -9.12
CA ILE A 233 -5.48 -9.56 -8.35
C ILE A 233 -4.69 -9.96 -7.10
N ASP A 234 -3.37 -9.79 -7.11
CA ASP A 234 -2.44 -10.15 -6.03
C ASP A 234 -2.62 -9.32 -4.73
N GLN A 235 -3.66 -8.50 -4.60
CA GLN A 235 -3.92 -7.60 -3.47
C GLN A 235 -4.94 -8.14 -2.45
N ILE A 236 -5.42 -9.39 -2.63
CA ILE A 236 -6.34 -10.06 -1.71
C ILE A 236 -5.58 -11.12 -0.92
N ILE A 237 -5.70 -11.05 0.42
CA ILE A 237 -5.09 -12.02 1.34
C ILE A 237 -6.18 -12.67 2.16
N TYR A 238 -6.03 -13.96 2.47
CA TYR A 238 -6.90 -14.69 3.38
C TYR A 238 -6.12 -14.96 4.66
N LEU A 239 -6.55 -14.36 5.78
CA LEU A 239 -5.92 -14.57 7.10
C LEU A 239 -6.97 -14.69 8.19
N PRO A 240 -6.81 -15.63 9.15
CA PRO A 240 -7.59 -15.62 10.38
C PRO A 240 -7.32 -14.34 11.17
N LEU A 241 -8.38 -13.70 11.63
CA LEU A 241 -8.31 -12.50 12.45
C LEU A 241 -9.09 -12.68 13.75
N GLN A 242 -8.57 -12.08 14.82
CA GLN A 242 -9.18 -12.04 16.14
C GLN A 242 -9.63 -10.62 16.45
N LEU A 243 -10.88 -10.44 16.89
CA LEU A 243 -11.39 -9.15 17.35
C LEU A 243 -10.99 -8.88 18.80
N ASP A 244 -10.32 -7.75 19.03
CA ASP A 244 -10.23 -7.12 20.34
C ASP A 244 -11.22 -5.95 20.39
N ARG A 245 -12.38 -6.20 21.01
CA ARG A 245 -13.49 -5.24 21.07
C ARG A 245 -13.16 -4.02 21.92
N ALA A 246 -12.36 -4.18 22.98
CA ALA A 246 -11.98 -3.10 23.88
C ALA A 246 -11.04 -2.10 23.18
N ARG A 247 -10.07 -2.62 22.42
CA ARG A 247 -9.12 -1.82 21.65
C ARG A 247 -9.65 -1.43 20.27
N ARG A 248 -10.76 -2.02 19.82
CA ARG A 248 -11.36 -1.84 18.49
C ARG A 248 -10.38 -2.16 17.36
N VAL A 249 -9.65 -3.26 17.52
CA VAL A 249 -8.69 -3.73 16.54
C VAL A 249 -8.98 -5.18 16.16
N LEU A 250 -8.66 -5.53 14.91
CA LEU A 250 -8.50 -6.92 14.51
C LEU A 250 -7.01 -7.26 14.59
N THR A 251 -6.65 -8.38 15.18
CA THR A 251 -5.27 -8.86 15.25
C THR A 251 -5.08 -10.12 14.44
N GLY A 252 -3.89 -10.29 13.87
CA GLY A 252 -3.54 -11.44 13.06
C GLY A 252 -2.03 -11.65 13.04
N HIS A 253 -1.60 -12.73 12.41
CA HIS A 253 -0.18 -12.98 12.17
C HIS A 253 0.04 -13.53 10.75
N MET A 254 1.28 -13.44 10.29
CA MET A 254 1.71 -14.03 9.02
C MET A 254 3.19 -14.38 9.07
N SER A 255 3.65 -15.20 8.12
CA SER A 255 5.08 -15.42 7.89
C SER A 255 5.77 -14.10 7.50
N VAL A 256 6.98 -13.89 8.01
CA VAL A 256 7.87 -12.78 7.61
C VAL A 256 8.16 -12.82 6.10
N GLU A 257 8.10 -14.00 5.47
CA GLU A 257 8.31 -14.17 4.03
C GLU A 257 7.04 -14.00 3.19
N ASN A 258 5.88 -13.69 3.82
CA ASN A 258 4.65 -13.49 3.08
C ASN A 258 4.85 -12.37 2.05
N LYS A 259 4.67 -12.71 0.77
CA LYS A 259 4.92 -11.80 -0.36
C LYS A 259 4.09 -10.52 -0.28
N LEU A 260 3.01 -10.50 0.50
CA LEU A 260 2.11 -9.37 0.64
C LEU A 260 2.33 -8.60 1.94
N ALA A 261 3.20 -9.07 2.84
CA ALA A 261 3.61 -8.34 4.05
C ALA A 261 4.17 -6.95 3.72
N TRP A 262 4.88 -6.82 2.59
CA TRP A 262 5.37 -5.52 2.13
C TRP A 262 4.21 -4.58 1.72
N LEU A 263 3.14 -5.07 1.08
CA LEU A 263 2.01 -4.22 0.70
C LEU A 263 1.35 -3.62 1.94
N LEU A 264 1.22 -4.45 2.98
CA LEU A 264 0.65 -4.09 4.28
C LEU A 264 1.52 -3.14 5.10
N ASP A 265 2.85 -3.23 4.99
CA ASP A 265 3.79 -2.27 5.62
C ASP A 265 3.53 -0.81 5.19
N ASN A 266 2.78 -0.62 4.09
CA ASN A 266 2.81 0.62 3.32
C ASN A 266 1.45 1.07 2.81
N SER A 267 0.39 0.29 3.04
CA SER A 267 -0.99 0.62 2.72
C SER A 267 -1.71 0.79 4.05
N PRO A 268 -1.94 2.04 4.49
CA PRO A 268 -2.49 2.25 5.81
C PRO A 268 -3.96 1.84 5.87
N SER A 269 -4.70 1.82 4.75
CA SER A 269 -6.11 1.44 4.72
C SER A 269 -6.31 0.11 4.01
N VAL A 270 -7.07 -0.77 4.66
CA VAL A 270 -7.50 -2.07 4.12
C VAL A 270 -9.02 -2.20 4.25
N THR A 271 -9.61 -2.96 3.34
CA THR A 271 -10.99 -3.44 3.49
C THR A 271 -10.92 -4.90 3.87
N VAL A 272 -11.56 -5.27 4.97
CA VAL A 272 -11.62 -6.63 5.49
C VAL A 272 -13.06 -7.13 5.33
N VAL A 273 -13.22 -8.30 4.75
CA VAL A 273 -14.52 -8.95 4.56
C VAL A 273 -14.52 -10.27 5.32
N PHE A 274 -15.46 -10.42 6.26
CA PHE A 274 -15.77 -11.69 6.89
C PHE A 274 -17.00 -12.31 6.25
N ASP A 275 -16.94 -13.62 6.05
CA ASP A 275 -18.07 -14.41 5.55
C ASP A 275 -19.00 -14.78 6.71
N GLY A 276 -20.29 -14.47 6.60
CA GLY A 276 -21.30 -14.84 7.58
C GLY A 276 -22.18 -16.03 7.16
N GLY A 277 -21.72 -16.79 6.17
CA GLY A 277 -22.49 -17.83 5.51
C GLY A 277 -23.43 -17.27 4.44
N ASP A 278 -23.86 -18.18 3.58
CA ASP A 278 -24.90 -17.94 2.60
C ASP A 278 -25.62 -19.25 2.25
N ASN A 279 -26.85 -19.13 1.77
CA ASN A 279 -27.69 -20.27 1.46
C ASN A 279 -28.64 -19.98 0.29
N TYR A 280 -28.82 -20.99 -0.55
CA TYR A 280 -29.89 -21.04 -1.52
C TYR A 280 -31.19 -21.53 -0.88
N VAL A 281 -32.20 -20.68 -0.87
CA VAL A 281 -33.54 -21.02 -0.40
C VAL A 281 -34.39 -21.52 -1.56
N SER A 282 -34.67 -22.83 -1.54
CA SER A 282 -35.55 -23.49 -2.50
C SER A 282 -36.99 -22.98 -2.35
N PRO A 283 -37.77 -22.86 -3.44
CA PRO A 283 -39.21 -22.61 -3.34
C PRO A 283 -39.96 -23.74 -2.61
N LEU A 284 -39.35 -24.91 -2.45
CA LEU A 284 -39.93 -26.05 -1.73
C LEU A 284 -39.82 -25.94 -0.20
N VAL A 285 -39.02 -25.01 0.33
CA VAL A 285 -38.82 -24.86 1.79
C VAL A 285 -40.14 -24.61 2.53
N HIS A 286 -41.06 -23.88 1.89
CA HIS A 286 -42.37 -23.53 2.46
C HIS A 286 -43.26 -22.89 1.38
N GLN A 287 -44.57 -23.16 1.42
CA GLN A 287 -45.56 -22.71 0.42
C GLN A 287 -45.61 -21.20 0.12
N LYS A 288 -45.12 -20.35 1.02
CA LYS A 288 -45.04 -18.88 0.84
C LYS A 288 -43.75 -18.43 0.14
N GLN A 289 -42.83 -19.35 -0.16
CA GLN A 289 -41.63 -19.10 -0.95
C GLN A 289 -41.95 -19.28 -2.43
N LEU A 290 -42.31 -18.18 -3.10
CA LEU A 290 -42.80 -18.22 -4.49
C LEU A 290 -41.69 -18.44 -5.53
N VAL A 291 -40.48 -17.97 -5.23
CA VAL A 291 -39.33 -18.03 -6.14
C VAL A 291 -38.09 -18.46 -5.36
N PRO A 292 -37.12 -19.16 -5.98
CA PRO A 292 -35.84 -19.38 -5.34
C PRO A 292 -35.13 -18.06 -5.03
N THR A 293 -34.38 -18.02 -3.93
CA THR A 293 -33.56 -16.85 -3.58
C THR A 293 -32.25 -17.27 -2.94
N TRP A 294 -31.22 -16.45 -3.08
CA TRP A 294 -29.97 -16.57 -2.32
C TRP A 294 -29.98 -15.59 -1.17
N ASN A 295 -29.74 -16.09 0.04
CA ASN A 295 -29.60 -15.31 1.26
C ASN A 295 -28.15 -15.36 1.73
N TYR A 296 -27.67 -14.27 2.31
CA TYR A 296 -26.27 -14.17 2.75
C TYR A 296 -26.10 -13.13 3.85
N ARG A 297 -24.98 -13.24 4.56
CA ARG A 297 -24.44 -12.20 5.45
C ARG A 297 -22.96 -12.00 5.16
N ARG A 298 -22.50 -10.75 5.11
CA ARG A 298 -21.11 -10.35 4.97
C ARG A 298 -20.85 -9.18 5.91
N LEU A 299 -19.73 -9.20 6.62
CA LEU A 299 -19.29 -8.07 7.43
C LEU A 299 -18.13 -7.40 6.72
N HIS A 300 -18.31 -6.15 6.34
CA HIS A 300 -17.29 -5.31 5.73
C HIS A 300 -16.72 -4.38 6.78
N ILE A 301 -15.39 -4.32 6.86
CA ILE A 301 -14.67 -3.44 7.78
C ILE A 301 -13.66 -2.64 6.96
N SER A 302 -13.73 -1.32 7.03
CA SER A 302 -12.60 -0.48 6.64
C SER A 302 -11.77 -0.19 7.88
N GLY A 303 -10.48 -0.46 7.81
CA GLY A 303 -9.60 -0.26 8.95
C GLY A 303 -8.17 -0.04 8.54
N GLN A 304 -7.33 0.25 9.53
CA GLN A 304 -5.95 0.64 9.28
C GLN A 304 -4.91 -0.28 9.85
N PHE A 305 -4.11 -0.77 8.91
CA PHE A 305 -3.15 -1.82 9.15
C PHE A 305 -1.87 -1.25 9.73
N SER A 306 -1.35 -1.91 10.76
CA SER A 306 0.00 -1.68 11.25
C SER A 306 0.61 -2.98 11.78
N PHE A 307 1.91 -3.16 11.56
CA PHE A 307 2.62 -4.24 12.20
C PHE A 307 2.92 -3.91 13.66
N LEU A 308 2.80 -4.92 14.51
CA LEU A 308 3.17 -4.81 15.91
C LEU A 308 4.69 -4.84 16.08
N ALA A 309 5.17 -4.23 17.16
CA ALA A 309 6.57 -4.39 17.56
C ALA A 309 6.85 -5.86 17.89
N ALA A 310 8.07 -6.34 17.63
CA ALA A 310 8.44 -7.73 17.86
C ALA A 310 8.20 -8.19 19.32
N SER A 311 8.32 -7.27 20.29
CA SER A 311 8.03 -7.51 21.71
C SER A 311 6.57 -7.87 22.00
N LYS A 312 5.66 -7.64 21.05
CA LYS A 312 4.22 -7.96 21.15
C LYS A 312 3.84 -9.25 20.43
N ASN A 313 4.77 -9.87 19.70
CA ASN A 313 4.47 -11.09 18.95
C ASN A 313 4.06 -12.24 19.87
N GLU A 314 4.80 -12.46 20.97
CA GLU A 314 4.52 -13.56 21.89
C GLU A 314 3.11 -13.48 22.51
N GLU A 315 2.76 -12.31 23.06
CA GLU A 315 1.43 -12.03 23.64
C GLU A 315 0.32 -12.28 22.60
N THR A 316 0.51 -11.77 21.38
CA THR A 316 -0.46 -11.91 20.29
C THR A 316 -0.64 -13.36 19.85
N ILE A 317 0.46 -14.12 19.74
CA ILE A 317 0.41 -15.53 19.35
C ILE A 317 -0.23 -16.38 20.44
N LYS A 318 0.06 -16.15 21.72
CA LYS A 318 -0.63 -16.83 22.83
C LYS A 318 -2.14 -16.61 22.77
N SER A 319 -2.58 -15.38 22.54
CA SER A 319 -4.02 -15.07 22.38
C SER A 319 -4.66 -15.84 21.23
N GLN A 320 -4.00 -15.92 20.08
CA GLN A 320 -4.55 -16.62 18.91
C GLN A 320 -4.52 -18.14 19.06
N VAL A 321 -3.50 -18.70 19.70
CA VAL A 321 -3.45 -20.13 20.06
C VAL A 321 -4.63 -20.45 20.96
N LEU A 322 -4.90 -19.66 22.01
CA LEU A 322 -6.05 -19.87 22.88
C LEU A 322 -7.40 -19.84 22.14
N GLN A 323 -7.49 -19.09 21.04
CA GLN A 323 -8.72 -19.01 20.24
C GLN A 323 -8.85 -20.16 19.23
N PHE A 324 -7.77 -20.51 18.52
CA PHE A 324 -7.82 -21.41 17.37
C PHE A 324 -7.36 -22.82 17.66
N GLU A 325 -6.40 -22.99 18.57
CA GLU A 325 -5.95 -24.30 19.02
C GLU A 325 -6.89 -24.86 20.07
N ARG A 326 -7.13 -26.17 19.99
CA ARG A 326 -7.87 -26.91 21.00
C ARG A 326 -6.86 -27.59 21.94
N ASP A 327 -7.09 -28.84 22.30
CA ASP A 327 -6.25 -29.55 23.26
C ASP A 327 -4.94 -30.13 22.70
N ALA A 328 -4.72 -30.07 21.38
CA ALA A 328 -3.61 -30.77 20.73
C ALA A 328 -2.24 -30.08 20.89
N TRP A 329 -2.22 -28.74 20.99
CA TRP A 329 -0.98 -27.97 21.08
C TRP A 329 -1.13 -26.84 22.11
N ARG A 330 -0.20 -26.78 23.07
CA ARG A 330 -0.19 -25.75 24.13
C ARG A 330 1.13 -25.01 24.12
N TYR A 331 1.06 -23.69 24.08
CA TYR A 331 2.23 -22.80 24.00
C TYR A 331 3.18 -23.04 25.18
N GLU A 332 2.64 -23.15 26.39
CA GLU A 332 3.38 -23.27 27.65
C GLU A 332 4.12 -24.61 27.78
N GLN A 333 3.76 -25.60 26.97
CA GLN A 333 4.37 -26.93 26.98
C GLN A 333 5.52 -27.07 25.98
N GLN A 334 5.78 -26.04 25.17
CA GLN A 334 6.83 -26.07 24.16
C GLN A 334 8.19 -25.63 24.73
N SER A 335 9.27 -26.15 24.14
CA SER A 335 10.62 -25.68 24.50
C SER A 335 10.83 -24.22 24.11
N GLU A 336 11.54 -23.48 24.94
CA GLU A 336 11.90 -22.06 24.70
C GLU A 336 12.63 -21.87 23.36
N ARG A 337 13.50 -22.82 23.00
CA ARG A 337 14.23 -22.81 21.72
C ARG A 337 13.28 -22.86 20.52
N LEU A 338 12.31 -23.79 20.54
CA LEU A 338 11.32 -23.91 19.46
C LEU A 338 10.52 -22.62 19.31
N MET A 339 10.03 -22.08 20.44
CA MET A 339 9.22 -20.86 20.42
C MET A 339 9.99 -19.65 19.92
N THR A 340 11.24 -19.48 20.38
CA THR A 340 12.12 -18.41 19.90
C THR A 340 12.31 -18.50 18.39
N THR A 341 12.61 -19.69 17.86
CA THR A 341 12.76 -19.90 16.42
C THR A 341 11.47 -19.57 15.66
N MET A 342 10.30 -20.05 16.10
CA MET A 342 9.02 -19.74 15.46
C MET A 342 8.73 -18.24 15.46
N LEU A 343 8.93 -17.55 16.58
CA LEU A 343 8.65 -16.12 16.70
C LEU A 343 9.53 -15.26 15.78
N THR A 344 10.74 -15.71 15.41
CA THR A 344 11.56 -15.00 14.41
C THR A 344 10.97 -15.05 12.99
N GLN A 345 10.13 -16.04 12.70
CA GLN A 345 9.50 -16.25 11.39
C GLN A 345 8.10 -15.65 11.30
N ILE A 346 7.59 -15.10 12.41
CA ILE A 346 6.23 -14.59 12.51
C ILE A 346 6.24 -13.08 12.65
N ARG A 347 5.32 -12.43 11.94
CA ARG A 347 5.04 -11.01 12.10
C ARG A 347 3.58 -10.82 12.48
N CYS A 348 3.35 -10.26 13.67
CA CYS A 348 2.01 -9.92 14.13
C CYS A 348 1.62 -8.51 13.68
N PHE A 349 0.32 -8.29 13.51
CA PHE A 349 -0.22 -7.03 13.07
C PHE A 349 -1.57 -6.75 13.73
N GLU A 350 -1.99 -5.50 13.63
CA GLU A 350 -3.33 -5.05 13.98
C GLU A 350 -3.95 -4.20 12.88
N ILE A 351 -5.28 -4.23 12.82
CA ILE A 351 -6.10 -3.39 11.94
C ILE A 351 -7.04 -2.60 12.84
N ALA A 352 -6.76 -1.31 13.01
CA ALA A 352 -7.64 -0.40 13.75
C ALA A 352 -8.93 -0.16 12.96
N ILE A 353 -10.09 -0.47 13.55
CA ILE A 353 -11.37 -0.41 12.86
C ILE A 353 -11.82 1.06 12.74
N ASP A 354 -11.98 1.55 11.51
CA ASP A 354 -12.49 2.90 11.24
C ASP A 354 -14.01 2.89 11.05
N ARG A 355 -14.53 1.89 10.32
CA ARG A 355 -15.96 1.70 10.05
C ARG A 355 -16.24 0.23 9.79
N LEU A 356 -17.43 -0.23 10.16
CA LEU A 356 -17.94 -1.54 9.82
C LEU A 356 -19.38 -1.45 9.30
N GLU A 357 -19.78 -2.43 8.48
CA GLU A 357 -21.13 -2.56 7.94
C GLU A 357 -21.46 -4.03 7.70
N ILE A 358 -22.64 -4.47 8.16
CA ILE A 358 -23.16 -5.80 7.84
C ILE A 358 -24.03 -5.68 6.59
N HIS A 359 -23.58 -6.31 5.51
CA HIS A 359 -24.37 -6.50 4.30
C HIS A 359 -25.10 -7.82 4.38
N GLN A 360 -26.43 -7.78 4.28
CA GLN A 360 -27.22 -8.99 4.35
C GLN A 360 -28.44 -8.95 3.44
N LYS A 361 -28.74 -10.10 2.85
CA LYS A 361 -29.99 -10.35 2.14
C LYS A 361 -30.69 -11.50 2.85
N LEU A 362 -31.76 -11.17 3.55
CA LEU A 362 -32.57 -12.11 4.33
C LEU A 362 -34.03 -12.02 3.88
N SER A 363 -34.80 -13.04 4.23
CA SER A 363 -36.26 -13.08 4.03
C SER A 363 -37.03 -12.24 5.06
N ALA A 364 -36.48 -11.12 5.52
CA ALA A 364 -36.98 -10.35 6.67
C ALA A 364 -38.47 -9.95 6.57
N LYS A 365 -38.90 -9.55 5.36
CA LYS A 365 -40.30 -9.15 5.06
C LYS A 365 -41.26 -10.33 4.87
N LYS A 366 -40.79 -11.57 4.99
CA LYS A 366 -41.61 -12.77 4.83
C LYS A 366 -42.28 -13.15 6.16
N PRO A 367 -43.38 -13.91 6.13
CA PRO A 367 -44.04 -14.39 7.35
C PRO A 367 -43.08 -15.19 8.24
N MET A 368 -43.26 -15.10 9.57
CA MET A 368 -42.40 -15.78 10.55
C MET A 368 -42.29 -17.28 10.29
N ALA A 369 -43.39 -17.97 9.98
CA ALA A 369 -43.38 -19.41 9.66
C ALA A 369 -42.44 -19.78 8.49
N LEU A 370 -42.33 -18.92 7.47
CA LEU A 370 -41.38 -19.14 6.37
C LEU A 370 -39.94 -18.91 6.86
N ARG A 371 -39.72 -17.90 7.70
CA ARG A 371 -38.40 -17.60 8.27
C ARG A 371 -37.92 -18.70 9.20
N GLU A 372 -38.81 -19.28 10.02
CA GLU A 372 -38.55 -20.45 10.87
C GLU A 372 -38.23 -21.71 10.04
N ALA A 373 -38.96 -21.94 8.94
CA ALA A 373 -38.66 -23.05 8.03
C ALA A 373 -37.26 -22.92 7.41
N ILE A 374 -36.89 -21.72 6.95
CA ILE A 374 -35.54 -21.42 6.45
C ILE A 374 -34.50 -21.61 7.56
N ALA A 375 -34.74 -21.06 8.75
CA ALA A 375 -33.82 -21.17 9.88
C ALA A 375 -33.58 -22.63 10.29
N LYS A 376 -34.60 -23.49 10.21
CA LYS A 376 -34.48 -24.92 10.51
C LYS A 376 -33.56 -25.65 9.52
N GLU A 377 -33.67 -25.37 8.22
CA GLU A 377 -32.74 -25.90 7.22
C GLU A 377 -31.31 -25.42 7.48
N LEU A 378 -31.14 -24.12 7.74
CA LEU A 378 -29.84 -23.52 8.05
C LEU A 378 -29.16 -24.12 9.28
N VAL A 379 -29.92 -24.42 10.34
CA VAL A 379 -29.39 -25.11 11.53
C VAL A 379 -28.90 -26.51 11.18
N ALA A 380 -29.64 -27.24 10.33
CA ALA A 380 -29.23 -28.57 9.87
C ALA A 380 -27.92 -28.53 9.05
N ASP A 381 -27.71 -27.46 8.29
CA ASP A 381 -26.49 -27.22 7.50
C ASP A 381 -25.35 -26.56 8.31
N GLY A 382 -25.52 -26.37 9.62
CA GLY A 382 -24.51 -25.78 10.50
C GLY A 382 -24.36 -24.26 10.39
N GLN A 383 -25.28 -23.57 9.71
CA GLN A 383 -25.26 -22.12 9.51
C GLN A 383 -26.03 -21.37 10.61
N LEU A 384 -25.56 -21.52 11.86
CA LEU A 384 -26.26 -21.02 13.05
C LEU A 384 -26.44 -19.49 13.07
N SER A 385 -25.42 -18.69 12.72
CA SER A 385 -25.55 -17.22 12.62
C SER A 385 -26.62 -16.80 11.60
N LEU A 386 -26.66 -17.47 10.45
CA LEU A 386 -27.58 -17.12 9.37
C LEU A 386 -29.01 -17.49 9.78
N ALA A 387 -29.19 -18.62 10.44
CA ALA A 387 -30.47 -19.05 11.02
C ALA A 387 -30.99 -18.04 12.06
N LYS A 388 -30.14 -17.64 13.02
CA LYS A 388 -30.46 -16.66 14.06
C LYS A 388 -30.89 -15.32 13.45
N ALA A 389 -30.12 -14.79 12.49
CA ALA A 389 -30.46 -13.56 11.80
C ALA A 389 -31.79 -13.65 11.02
N HIS A 390 -32.12 -14.83 10.50
CA HIS A 390 -33.43 -15.08 9.89
C HIS A 390 -34.58 -14.97 10.90
N LEU A 391 -34.37 -15.23 12.19
CA LEU A 391 -35.40 -15.13 13.24
C LEU A 391 -35.47 -13.74 13.88
N GLU A 392 -34.38 -12.98 13.86
CA GLU A 392 -34.28 -11.65 14.49
C GLU A 392 -34.57 -10.48 13.54
N SER A 393 -34.48 -10.68 12.22
CA SER A 393 -34.71 -9.66 11.18
C SER A 393 -36.16 -9.17 11.06
#